data_AF-A0A212DEZ0-F1
#
_entry.id   AF-A0A212DEZ0-F1
#
_cell.length_a   1.000
_cell.length_b   1.000
_cell.length_c   1.000
_cell.angle_alpha   90.00
_cell.angle_beta   90.00
_cell.angle_gamma   90.00
#
_symmetry.space_group_name_H-M   'P 1'
#
loop_
_entity.id
_entity.type
_entity.pdbx_description
1 polymer ?
#
loop_
_entity_poly.entity_id
_entity_poly.type
_entity_poly.pdbx_seq_one_letter_code
_entity_poly.pdbx_strand_id
1 'polypeptide(L)'
;MINFSAFLGAATMYTRYKIVEKQNQTTYFSTPVFNLVSLVLGLVGCIGMGIVANFQELAVPVVHDGGALLAFVCGVVYTLLQSVISYKSCPQWNSLSTCHVRMAISAVSCAAVIPSIL
;
A
#
# COMPACT_ATOMS: atom_id res chain seq x y z
N MET A 1 8.39 -7.76 -16.07
CA MET A 1 7.58 -8.31 -14.96
C MET A 1 6.97 -7.22 -14.08
N ILE A 2 7.73 -6.19 -13.67
CA ILE A 2 7.27 -5.16 -12.72
C ILE A 2 5.98 -4.44 -13.19
N ASN A 3 5.84 -4.13 -14.48
CA ASN A 3 4.59 -3.55 -15.02
C ASN A 3 3.34 -4.39 -14.74
N PHE A 4 3.43 -5.72 -14.90
CA PHE A 4 2.32 -6.62 -14.62
C PHE A 4 2.03 -6.69 -13.12
N SER A 5 3.07 -6.72 -12.29
CA SER A 5 2.95 -6.65 -10.82
C SER A 5 2.33 -5.33 -10.35
N ALA A 6 2.65 -4.20 -10.98
CA ALA A 6 2.05 -2.91 -10.67
C ALA A 6 0.54 -2.90 -10.96
N PHE A 7 0.13 -3.46 -12.11
CA PHE A 7 -1.28 -3.61 -12.45
C PHE A 7 -2.04 -4.53 -11.47
N LEU A 8 -1.49 -5.71 -11.18
CA LEU A 8 -2.09 -6.62 -10.21
C LEU A 8 -2.10 -6.04 -8.79
N GLY A 9 -1.09 -5.26 -8.43
CA GLY A 9 -1.03 -4.50 -7.19
C GLY A 9 -2.19 -3.52 -7.08
N ALA A 10 -2.41 -2.71 -8.11
CA ALA A 10 -3.53 -1.76 -8.16
C ALA A 10 -4.89 -2.47 -8.07
N ALA A 11 -5.07 -3.57 -8.80
CA ALA A 11 -6.29 -4.38 -8.73
C ALA A 11 -6.51 -4.97 -7.33
N THR A 12 -5.44 -5.42 -6.67
CA THR A 12 -5.48 -5.94 -5.30
C THR A 12 -5.89 -4.84 -4.32
N MET A 13 -5.28 -3.66 -4.40
CA MET A 13 -5.59 -2.52 -3.52
C MET A 13 -7.04 -2.06 -3.68
N TYR A 14 -7.53 -1.99 -4.92
CA TYR A 14 -8.94 -1.69 -5.19
C TYR A 14 -9.89 -2.75 -4.62
N THR A 15 -9.57 -4.03 -4.80
CA THR A 15 -10.34 -5.13 -4.23
C THR A 15 -10.41 -5.03 -2.70
N ARG A 16 -9.29 -4.72 -2.05
CA ARG A 16 -9.22 -4.53 -0.60
C ARG A 16 -10.04 -3.32 -0.14
N TYR A 17 -9.98 -2.20 -0.86
CA TYR A 17 -10.84 -1.05 -0.61
C TYR A 17 -12.33 -1.44 -0.59
N LYS A 18 -12.80 -2.17 -1.62
CA LYS A 18 -14.20 -2.59 -1.71
C LYS A 18 -14.61 -3.56 -0.60
N ILE A 19 -13.73 -4.48 -0.20
CA ILE A 19 -13.98 -5.39 0.93
C ILE A 19 -14.14 -4.59 2.22
N VAL A 20 -13.20 -3.69 2.53
CA VAL A 20 -13.23 -2.86 3.74
C VAL A 20 -14.45 -1.93 3.73
N GLU A 21 -14.78 -1.32 2.59
CA GLU A 21 -15.97 -0.49 2.42
C GLU A 21 -17.25 -1.27 2.79
N LYS A 22 -17.38 -2.50 2.27
CA LYS A 22 -18.55 -3.35 2.56
C LYS A 22 -18.61 -3.78 4.03
N GLN A 23 -17.49 -4.17 4.63
CA GLN A 23 -17.42 -4.53 6.06
C GLN A 23 -17.76 -3.34 6.95
N ASN A 24 -17.28 -2.16 6.58
CA ASN A 24 -17.49 -0.93 7.33
C ASN A 24 -18.95 -0.45 7.28
N GLN A 25 -19.68 -0.68 6.18
CA GLN A 25 -21.12 -0.42 6.12
C GLN A 25 -21.92 -1.24 7.15
N THR A 26 -21.44 -2.42 7.52
CA THR A 26 -22.12 -3.28 8.50
C THR A 26 -21.75 -2.95 9.94
N THR A 27 -20.51 -2.52 10.19
CA THR A 27 -19.93 -2.48 11.56
C THR A 27 -19.33 -1.13 11.96
N TYR A 28 -19.26 -0.17 11.03
CA TYR A 28 -18.87 1.22 11.28
C TYR A 28 -17.56 1.42 12.07
N PHE A 29 -16.58 0.54 11.85
CA PHE A 29 -15.32 0.55 12.60
C PHE A 29 -14.31 1.62 12.11
N SER A 30 -14.47 2.18 10.92
CA SER A 30 -13.59 3.19 10.35
C SER A 30 -14.36 4.25 9.56
N THR A 31 -13.72 5.40 9.29
CA THR A 31 -14.32 6.41 8.42
C THR A 31 -14.09 6.01 6.95
N PRO A 32 -15.07 6.24 6.06
CA PRO A 32 -14.92 5.91 4.63
C PRO A 32 -13.75 6.68 4.00
N VAL A 33 -13.51 7.91 4.43
CA VAL A 33 -12.37 8.74 4.00
C VAL A 33 -11.04 8.06 4.29
N PHE A 34 -10.89 7.42 5.45
CA PHE A 34 -9.63 6.75 5.81
C PHE A 34 -9.30 5.59 4.87
N ASN A 35 -10.32 4.80 4.48
CA ASN A 35 -10.16 3.72 3.52
C ASN A 35 -9.86 4.26 2.11
N LEU A 36 -10.51 5.35 1.71
CA LEU A 36 -10.27 6.00 0.42
C LEU A 36 -8.86 6.58 0.30
N VAL A 37 -8.37 7.28 1.33
CA VAL A 37 -7.00 7.81 1.38
C VAL A 37 -5.99 6.68 1.26
N SER A 38 -6.21 5.56 1.95
CA SER A 38 -5.39 4.35 1.80
C SER A 38 -5.38 3.88 0.35
N LEU A 39 -6.54 3.72 -0.30
CA LEU A 39 -6.59 3.32 -1.71
C LEU A 39 -5.79 4.25 -2.62
N VAL A 40 -5.99 5.57 -2.51
CA VAL A 40 -5.29 6.55 -3.35
C VAL A 40 -3.78 6.42 -3.21
N LEU A 41 -3.27 6.35 -1.97
CA LEU A 41 -1.85 6.14 -1.72
C LEU A 41 -1.34 4.83 -2.32
N GLY A 42 -2.09 3.74 -2.18
CA GLY A 42 -1.75 2.47 -2.81
C GLY A 42 -1.61 2.58 -4.33
N LEU A 43 -2.61 3.19 -5.00
CA LEU A 43 -2.60 3.37 -6.45
C LEU A 43 -1.44 4.25 -6.92
N VAL A 44 -1.14 5.33 -6.19
CA VAL A 44 0.02 6.19 -6.44
C VAL A 44 1.33 5.38 -6.32
N GLY A 45 1.44 4.50 -5.32
CA GLY A 45 2.56 3.57 -5.20
C GLY A 45 2.70 2.63 -6.40
N CYS A 46 1.59 2.10 -6.92
CA CYS A 46 1.60 1.29 -8.14
C CYS A 46 2.01 2.09 -9.39
N ILE A 47 1.63 3.36 -9.49
CA ILE A 47 2.13 4.26 -10.54
C ILE A 47 3.66 4.42 -10.41
N GLY A 48 4.18 4.62 -9.20
CA GLY A 48 5.63 4.63 -8.93
C GLY A 48 6.32 3.37 -9.42
N MET A 49 5.77 2.18 -9.12
CA MET A 49 6.31 0.92 -9.63
C MET A 49 6.29 0.84 -11.17
N GLY A 50 5.26 1.41 -11.81
CA GLY A 50 5.22 1.55 -13.26
C GLY A 50 6.35 2.44 -13.79
N ILE A 51 6.66 3.55 -13.13
CA ILE A 51 7.77 4.43 -13.51
C ILE A 51 9.10 3.66 -13.43
N VAL A 52 9.38 3.03 -12.28
CA VAL A 52 10.58 2.19 -12.06
C VAL A 52 10.72 1.10 -13.13
N ALA A 53 9.60 0.52 -13.57
CA ALA A 53 9.60 -0.55 -14.57
C ALA A 53 9.95 -0.08 -15.99
N ASN A 54 9.71 1.19 -16.33
CA ASN A 54 9.84 1.70 -17.70
C ASN A 54 11.00 2.67 -17.88
N PHE A 55 11.42 3.37 -16.82
CA PHE A 55 12.53 4.31 -16.85
C PHE A 55 13.73 3.67 -16.16
N GLN A 56 14.82 3.46 -16.90
CA GLN A 56 16.01 2.77 -16.40
C GLN A 56 16.87 3.72 -15.58
N GLU A 57 17.36 3.24 -14.43
CA GLU A 57 18.25 3.97 -13.54
C GLU A 57 19.47 4.56 -14.26
N LEU A 58 20.13 3.79 -15.13
CA LEU A 58 21.35 4.24 -15.81
C LEU A 58 21.10 5.25 -16.94
N ALA A 59 19.89 5.31 -17.50
CA ALA A 59 19.57 6.18 -18.63
C ALA A 59 18.89 7.48 -18.18
N VAL A 60 18.03 7.39 -17.17
CA VAL A 60 17.17 8.47 -16.68
C VAL A 60 17.01 8.38 -15.15
N PRO A 61 18.13 8.50 -14.40
CA PRO A 61 18.18 8.21 -12.96
C PRO A 61 17.16 9.03 -12.17
N VAL A 62 17.06 10.32 -12.45
CA VAL A 62 16.13 11.23 -11.76
C VAL A 62 14.67 10.75 -11.85
N VAL A 63 14.27 10.21 -13.00
CA VAL A 63 12.90 9.71 -13.19
C VAL A 63 12.72 8.35 -12.51
N HIS A 64 13.73 7.48 -12.62
CA HIS A 64 13.73 6.17 -11.95
C HIS A 64 13.63 6.32 -10.43
N ASP A 65 14.50 7.12 -9.84
CA ASP A 65 14.59 7.34 -8.40
C ASP A 65 13.34 8.05 -7.86
N GLY A 66 12.81 9.02 -8.61
CA GLY A 66 11.51 9.64 -8.30
C GLY A 66 10.37 8.63 -8.30
N GLY A 67 10.36 7.70 -9.27
CA GLY A 67 9.42 6.58 -9.30
C GLY A 67 9.58 5.62 -8.11
N ALA A 68 10.82 5.32 -7.73
CA ALA A 68 11.14 4.46 -6.60
C ALA A 68 10.67 5.09 -5.29
N LEU A 69 11.00 6.37 -5.05
CA LEU A 69 10.55 7.10 -3.87
C LEU A 69 9.02 7.11 -3.76
N LEU A 70 8.32 7.37 -4.88
CA LEU A 70 6.86 7.34 -4.93
C LEU A 70 6.30 5.93 -4.60
N ALA A 71 6.90 4.88 -5.15
CA ALA A 71 6.48 3.50 -4.91
C ALA A 71 6.66 3.10 -3.45
N PHE A 72 7.85 3.33 -2.88
CA PHE A 72 8.20 2.92 -1.52
C PHE A 72 7.45 3.73 -0.47
N VAL A 73 7.47 5.07 -0.55
CA VAL A 73 6.82 5.92 0.45
C VAL A 73 5.31 5.71 0.46
N CYS A 74 4.65 5.80 -0.69
CA CYS A 74 3.20 5.61 -0.75
C CYS A 74 2.80 4.16 -0.42
N GLY A 75 3.61 3.18 -0.83
CA GLY A 75 3.42 1.77 -0.47
C GLY A 75 3.49 1.51 1.03
N VAL A 76 4.46 2.11 1.73
CA VAL A 76 4.58 2.00 3.20
C VAL A 76 3.42 2.66 3.92
N VAL A 77 3.04 3.87 3.52
CA VAL A 77 1.91 4.55 4.15
C VAL A 77 0.63 3.73 3.91
N TYR A 78 0.44 3.16 2.71
CA TYR A 78 -0.67 2.25 2.43
C TYR A 78 -0.69 1.03 3.36
N THR A 79 0.43 0.31 3.52
CA THR A 79 0.48 -0.91 4.36
C THR A 79 0.27 -0.60 5.84
N LEU A 80 0.79 0.52 6.34
CA LEU A 80 0.54 1.01 7.69
C LEU A 80 -0.96 1.31 7.91
N LEU A 81 -1.57 2.07 7.00
CA LEU A 81 -3.00 2.38 7.08
C LEU A 81 -3.86 1.11 7.06
N GLN A 82 -3.55 0.16 6.18
CA GLN A 82 -4.26 -1.13 6.13
C GLN A 82 -4.05 -1.96 7.40
N SER A 83 -2.87 -1.92 8.02
CA SER A 83 -2.63 -2.55 9.33
C SER A 83 -3.51 -1.94 10.41
N VAL A 84 -3.61 -0.61 10.48
CA VAL A 84 -4.50 0.10 11.41
C VAL A 84 -5.97 -0.29 11.19
N ILE A 85 -6.44 -0.27 9.93
CA ILE A 85 -7.81 -0.71 9.57
C ILE A 85 -8.05 -2.15 10.04
N SER A 86 -7.06 -3.02 9.91
CA SER A 86 -7.16 -4.43 10.33
C SER A 86 -7.38 -4.55 11.84
N TYR A 87 -6.63 -3.81 12.65
CA TYR A 87 -6.85 -3.78 14.10
C TYR A 87 -8.21 -3.23 14.47
N LYS A 88 -8.68 -2.17 13.80
CA LYS A 88 -10.02 -1.62 14.07
C LYS A 88 -11.15 -2.58 13.70
N SER A 89 -10.93 -3.45 12.71
CA SER A 89 -11.90 -4.47 12.28
C SER A 89 -11.88 -5.76 13.14
N CYS A 90 -10.93 -5.87 14.07
CA CYS A 90 -10.78 -7.01 14.97
C CYS A 90 -11.76 -6.88 16.16
N PRO A 91 -12.37 -7.97 16.65
CA PRO A 91 -12.24 -9.36 16.18
C PRO A 91 -13.21 -9.75 15.05
N GLN A 92 -14.15 -8.87 14.69
CA GLN A 92 -15.29 -9.23 13.85
C GLN A 92 -14.91 -9.70 12.43
N TRP A 93 -13.94 -9.04 11.80
CA TRP A 93 -13.56 -9.32 10.40
C TRP A 93 -12.11 -9.79 10.24
N ASN A 94 -11.30 -9.66 11.28
CA ASN A 94 -9.88 -9.95 11.22
C ASN A 94 -9.41 -10.50 12.57
N SER A 95 -8.52 -11.50 12.53
CA SER A 95 -7.92 -12.06 13.75
C SER A 95 -6.72 -11.23 14.20
N LEU A 96 -6.41 -11.27 15.51
CA LEU A 96 -5.23 -10.61 16.07
C LEU A 96 -3.92 -11.06 15.40
N SER A 97 -3.79 -12.36 15.10
CA SER A 97 -2.64 -12.90 14.39
C SER A 97 -2.45 -12.24 13.01
N THR A 98 -3.53 -12.09 12.24
CA THR A 98 -3.46 -11.40 10.94
C THR A 98 -3.10 -9.92 11.10
N CYS A 99 -3.58 -9.24 12.15
CA CYS A 99 -3.20 -7.86 12.44
C CYS A 99 -1.70 -7.73 12.75
N HIS A 100 -1.16 -8.65 13.56
CA HIS A 100 0.26 -8.67 13.92
C HIS A 100 1.14 -8.93 12.69
N VAL A 101 0.76 -9.87 11.83
CA VAL A 101 1.48 -10.15 10.57
C VAL A 101 1.49 -8.92 9.66
N ARG A 102 0.35 -8.25 9.48
CA ARG A 102 0.28 -7.01 8.67
C ARG A 102 1.13 -5.89 9.25
N MET A 103 1.16 -5.76 10.57
CA MET A 103 2.01 -4.78 11.26
C MET A 103 3.49 -5.09 11.08
N ALA A 104 3.90 -6.37 11.19
CA ALA A 104 5.27 -6.79 10.95
C ALA A 104 5.71 -6.50 9.51
N ILE A 105 4.87 -6.81 8.52
CA ILE A 105 5.11 -6.47 7.11
C ILE A 105 5.27 -4.95 6.95
N SER A 106 4.43 -4.15 7.60
CA SER A 106 4.51 -2.69 7.53
C SER A 106 5.80 -2.16 8.15
N ALA A 107 6.23 -2.71 9.29
CA ALA A 107 7.50 -2.35 9.93
C ALA A 107 8.72 -2.69 9.05
N VAL A 108 8.73 -3.87 8.43
CA VAL A 108 9.76 -4.25 7.45
C VAL A 108 9.74 -3.32 6.25
N SER A 109 8.55 -2.96 5.77
CA SER A 109 8.40 -2.04 4.64
C SER A 109 8.95 -0.64 4.97
N CYS A 110 8.76 -0.14 6.20
CA CYS A 110 9.37 1.12 6.64
C CYS A 110 10.90 1.09 6.56
N ALA A 111 11.53 -0.02 6.96
CA ALA A 111 12.98 -0.17 6.84
C ALA A 111 13.45 -0.19 5.38
N ALA A 112 12.63 -0.74 4.47
CA ALA A 112 12.92 -0.78 3.03
C ALA A 112 12.88 0.60 2.35
N VAL A 113 12.36 1.64 3.01
CA VAL A 113 12.41 3.02 2.49
C VAL A 113 13.81 3.63 2.64
N ILE A 114 14.62 3.17 3.60
CA ILE A 114 15.93 3.79 3.89
C ILE A 114 16.86 3.74 2.67
N PRO A 115 17.04 2.61 1.97
CA PRO A 115 17.88 2.55 0.76
C PRO A 115 17.31 3.35 -0.42
N SER A 116 16.03 3.74 -0.39
CA SER A 116 15.44 4.56 -1.45
C SER A 116 15.65 6.07 -1.27
N ILE A 117 16.12 6.48 -0.08
CA ILE A 117 16.37 7.89 0.26
C ILE A 117 17.88 8.19 0.35
N LEU A 118 18.70 7.18 0.69
CA LEU A 118 20.15 7.28 0.84
C LEU A 118 20.88 6.94 -0.45
#